data_AF-A0A420IVA6-F1
#
_entry.id   AF-A0A420IVA6-F1
#
_cell.length_a   1.000
_cell.length_b   1.000
_cell.length_c   1.000
_cell.angle_alpha   90.00
_cell.angle_beta   90.00
_cell.angle_gamma   90.00
#
_symmetry.space_group_name_H-M   'P 1'
#
loop_
_entity.id
_entity.type
_entity.pdbx_description
1 polymer ?
#
loop_
_entity_poly.entity_id
_entity_poly.type
_entity_poly.pdbx_seq_one_letter_code
_entity_poly.pdbx_strand_id
1 'polypeptide(L)'
;MLLLLKLGLMTLTLSTTVQGQNKGNGSPTLDAAAIQKASASTGNDGKAVDGQVDSKTSDENFINFCSGKTLTDGKQIEGGSCNGIVMGDIPSKNSMVASIITFPKTGGDPIKANQDFDITLKTKNLVTGSFTNAQTTYYSAPQQLEGGQIVGHTHVTVQAMSSLNPDQPLDTSQFAFFKGINDKANGDGTLTATVTGGLPVGFFRLCTLSSASNHQPVLLPVAQRGSSDDCTKFEVSNDGKASGQAGADSVEDKSNTKNQKEGASNSKSQKEDASNDKSEKKGKAKADKKDDDDDDEKDGKKDGKNKLRRRRFHRNFVL
;
A
#
# COMPACT_ATOMS: atom_id res chain seq x y z
N MET A 1 -36.80 -92.79 39.15
CA MET A 1 -35.74 -92.64 40.18
C MET A 1 -35.55 -91.15 40.46
N LEU A 2 -35.14 -90.78 41.67
CA LEU A 2 -34.88 -89.39 42.05
C LEU A 2 -33.67 -88.83 41.27
N LEU A 3 -33.70 -87.58 40.76
CA LEU A 3 -32.79 -86.53 41.24
C LEU A 3 -33.07 -85.09 40.71
N LEU A 4 -33.03 -84.16 41.67
CA LEU A 4 -32.74 -82.72 41.65
C LEU A 4 -33.04 -81.82 40.42
N LEU A 5 -33.90 -80.85 40.70
CA LEU A 5 -33.94 -79.51 40.13
C LEU A 5 -32.56 -78.79 40.24
N LYS A 6 -32.16 -78.07 39.19
CA LYS A 6 -31.22 -76.92 39.29
C LYS A 6 -31.74 -75.77 38.43
N LEU A 7 -32.44 -74.83 39.07
CA LEU A 7 -32.73 -73.53 38.47
C LEU A 7 -31.42 -72.73 38.40
N GLY A 8 -30.89 -72.53 37.19
CA GLY A 8 -29.76 -71.64 36.97
C GLY A 8 -30.22 -70.19 37.09
N LEU A 9 -29.85 -69.51 38.17
CA LEU A 9 -30.13 -68.08 38.34
C LEU A 9 -29.21 -67.28 37.40
N MET A 10 -29.69 -67.02 36.19
CA MET A 10 -28.91 -66.34 35.14
C MET A 10 -28.87 -64.83 35.41
N THR A 11 -27.88 -64.39 36.19
CA THR A 11 -27.63 -62.98 36.49
C THR A 11 -27.23 -62.23 35.22
N LEU A 12 -28.20 -61.56 34.58
CA LEU A 12 -27.95 -60.69 33.43
C LEU A 12 -27.27 -59.39 33.89
N THR A 13 -25.95 -59.42 34.02
CA THR A 13 -25.14 -58.21 34.25
C THR A 13 -25.24 -57.30 33.03
N LEU A 14 -26.09 -56.28 33.11
CA LEU A 14 -26.21 -55.24 32.10
C LEU A 14 -24.96 -54.34 32.16
N SER A 15 -23.91 -54.75 31.45
CA SER A 15 -22.69 -53.96 31.28
C SER A 15 -22.98 -52.72 30.43
N THR A 16 -23.53 -51.68 31.07
CA THR A 16 -23.61 -50.35 30.47
C THR A 16 -22.21 -49.78 30.32
N THR A 17 -21.57 -50.07 29.19
CA THR A 17 -20.42 -49.32 28.72
C THR A 17 -20.89 -47.91 28.38
N VAL A 18 -20.96 -47.08 29.42
CA VAL A 18 -20.91 -45.63 29.28
C VAL A 18 -19.54 -45.34 28.66
N GLN A 19 -19.52 -45.28 27.33
CA GLN A 19 -18.45 -44.58 26.61
C GLN A 19 -18.55 -43.12 27.01
N GLY A 20 -17.94 -42.79 28.16
CA GLY A 20 -17.75 -41.42 28.57
C GLY A 20 -17.00 -40.73 27.45
N GLN A 21 -17.70 -39.82 26.75
CA GLN A 21 -17.05 -38.96 25.78
C GLN A 21 -15.90 -38.29 26.51
N ASN A 22 -14.67 -38.59 26.08
CA ASN A 22 -13.48 -38.09 26.74
C ASN A 22 -13.35 -36.59 26.41
N LYS A 23 -14.13 -35.77 27.12
CA LYS A 23 -13.96 -34.32 27.20
C LYS A 23 -12.64 -34.07 27.90
N GLY A 24 -11.56 -34.26 27.16
CA GLY A 24 -10.23 -33.90 27.62
C GLY A 24 -10.25 -32.41 27.95
N ASN A 25 -10.03 -32.09 29.22
CA ASN A 25 -9.39 -30.83 29.57
C ASN A 25 -8.01 -30.89 28.91
N GLY A 26 -7.94 -30.39 27.67
CA GLY A 26 -6.76 -30.49 26.84
C GLY A 26 -5.59 -29.79 27.52
N SER A 27 -4.56 -30.56 27.87
CA SER A 27 -3.22 -30.01 28.07
C SER A 27 -2.83 -29.24 26.80
N PRO A 28 -2.04 -28.15 26.87
CA PRO A 28 -1.54 -27.43 25.70
C PRO A 28 -0.45 -28.23 24.96
N THR A 29 -0.81 -29.43 24.50
CA THR A 29 0.02 -30.33 23.70
C THR A 29 -0.36 -30.22 22.23
N LEU A 30 0.62 -29.95 21.37
CA LEU A 30 0.45 -29.94 19.92
C LEU A 30 -0.02 -31.32 19.41
N ASP A 31 -1.02 -31.34 18.53
CA ASP A 31 -1.42 -32.55 17.83
C ASP A 31 -0.31 -33.00 16.85
N ALA A 32 0.05 -34.28 16.89
CA ALA A 32 1.08 -34.85 16.02
C ALA A 32 0.76 -34.71 14.52
N ALA A 33 -0.52 -34.65 14.14
CA ALA A 33 -0.97 -34.41 12.77
C ALA A 33 -0.79 -32.94 12.33
N ALA A 34 -0.64 -32.00 13.27
CA ALA A 34 -0.44 -30.58 13.01
C ALA A 34 1.06 -30.19 12.89
N ILE A 35 2.00 -31.09 13.18
CA ILE A 35 3.46 -30.79 13.18
C ILE A 35 3.94 -30.36 11.78
N GLN A 36 4.42 -29.13 11.70
CA GLN A 36 4.98 -28.52 10.49
C GLN A 36 6.44 -28.95 10.34
N LYS A 37 6.66 -30.09 9.67
CA LYS A 37 8.00 -30.70 9.50
C LYS A 37 9.07 -29.75 8.94
N ALA A 38 8.68 -28.72 8.17
CA ALA A 38 9.59 -27.70 7.67
C ALA A 38 10.19 -26.81 8.79
N SER A 39 9.49 -26.64 9.92
CA SER A 39 9.97 -25.89 11.08
C SER A 39 11.15 -26.56 11.81
N ALA A 40 11.49 -27.81 11.51
CA ALA A 40 12.68 -28.48 12.03
C ALA A 40 13.95 -28.25 11.18
N SER A 41 13.85 -27.56 10.03
CA SER A 41 14.97 -27.23 9.13
C SER A 41 15.25 -25.72 9.11
N THR A 42 16.50 -25.32 8.87
CA THR A 42 16.84 -23.89 8.69
C THR A 42 16.43 -23.37 7.30
N GLY A 43 15.99 -24.26 6.40
CA GLY A 43 15.72 -23.97 5.00
C GLY A 43 16.97 -23.90 4.12
N ASN A 44 18.16 -23.84 4.72
CA ASN A 44 19.42 -23.67 4.01
C ASN A 44 20.26 -24.96 3.93
N ASP A 45 20.21 -25.85 4.94
CA ASP A 45 20.68 -27.25 4.91
C ASP A 45 21.96 -27.53 4.08
N GLY A 46 22.99 -26.69 4.23
CA GLY A 46 24.28 -26.80 3.54
C GLY A 46 24.31 -26.36 2.06
N LYS A 47 23.26 -25.66 1.59
CA LYS A 47 23.03 -25.25 0.19
C LYS A 47 22.43 -23.84 0.05
N ALA A 48 22.65 -22.95 1.02
CA ALA A 48 22.27 -21.54 0.91
C ALA A 48 22.83 -20.92 -0.38
N VAL A 49 22.00 -20.14 -1.09
CA VAL A 49 22.48 -19.21 -2.12
C VAL A 49 22.85 -17.87 -1.51
N ASP A 50 23.69 -17.11 -2.21
CA ASP A 50 24.26 -15.86 -1.72
C ASP A 50 23.19 -14.88 -1.21
N GLY A 51 23.35 -14.42 0.04
CA GLY A 51 22.40 -13.54 0.73
C GLY A 51 21.26 -14.24 1.49
N GLN A 52 21.15 -15.57 1.47
CA GLN A 52 20.23 -16.28 2.38
C GLN A 52 20.77 -16.35 3.81
N VAL A 53 19.85 -16.41 4.79
CA VAL A 53 20.13 -16.56 6.21
C VAL A 53 19.23 -17.67 6.79
N ASP A 54 19.70 -18.32 7.85
CA ASP A 54 19.02 -19.49 8.43
C ASP A 54 17.70 -19.12 9.11
N SER A 55 16.66 -19.92 8.84
CA SER A 55 15.45 -19.90 9.65
C SER A 55 15.74 -20.41 11.07
N LYS A 56 15.01 -19.87 12.05
CA LYS A 56 14.88 -20.52 13.36
C LYS A 56 14.15 -21.85 13.20
N THR A 57 14.42 -22.78 14.12
CA THR A 57 13.78 -24.10 14.16
C THR A 57 12.97 -24.32 15.44
N SER A 58 12.00 -25.25 15.36
CA SER A 58 11.15 -25.73 16.45
C SER A 58 10.46 -27.03 16.01
N ASP A 59 10.51 -28.05 16.85
CA ASP A 59 9.79 -29.32 16.64
C ASP A 59 8.30 -29.21 17.05
N GLU A 60 7.95 -28.18 17.83
CA GLU A 60 6.62 -27.93 18.38
C GLU A 60 5.86 -26.75 17.73
N ASN A 61 6.11 -26.47 16.45
CA ASN A 61 5.45 -25.38 15.68
C ASN A 61 5.54 -23.98 16.33
N PHE A 62 6.57 -23.72 17.15
CA PHE A 62 6.74 -22.48 17.90
C PHE A 62 5.60 -22.14 18.88
N ILE A 63 4.77 -23.09 19.33
CA ILE A 63 3.63 -22.78 20.24
C ILE A 63 4.05 -22.04 21.52
N ASN A 64 5.29 -22.26 21.97
CA ASN A 64 5.86 -21.62 23.17
C ASN A 64 6.58 -20.28 22.89
N PHE A 65 6.60 -19.78 21.65
CA PHE A 65 7.42 -18.61 21.26
C PHE A 65 7.11 -17.33 22.04
N CYS A 66 5.88 -17.17 22.54
CA CYS A 66 5.49 -16.03 23.38
C CYS A 66 5.63 -16.26 24.90
N SER A 67 6.13 -17.42 25.33
CA SER A 67 6.40 -17.70 26.75
C SER A 67 7.38 -16.66 27.32
N GLY A 68 7.07 -16.16 28.53
CA GLY A 68 7.86 -15.10 29.20
C GLY A 68 7.74 -13.69 28.60
N LYS A 69 6.88 -13.46 27.62
CA LYS A 69 6.66 -12.13 26.98
C LYS A 69 5.27 -11.58 27.31
N THR A 70 5.10 -10.26 27.19
CA THR A 70 3.77 -9.62 27.17
C THR A 70 2.94 -10.19 26.04
N LEU A 71 1.82 -10.84 26.34
CA LEU A 71 0.93 -11.44 25.34
C LEU A 71 -0.04 -10.39 24.77
N THR A 72 -0.32 -10.46 23.47
CA THR A 72 -1.28 -9.54 22.81
C THR A 72 -2.70 -9.71 23.35
N ASP A 73 -3.14 -10.95 23.60
CA ASP A 73 -4.36 -11.29 24.34
C ASP A 73 -5.63 -10.51 23.91
N GLY A 74 -5.82 -10.40 22.59
CA GLY A 74 -6.95 -9.71 21.97
C GLY A 74 -6.94 -8.17 22.06
N LYS A 75 -5.90 -7.57 22.67
CA LYS A 75 -5.81 -6.15 22.99
C LYS A 75 -4.84 -5.41 22.08
N GLN A 76 -5.08 -4.11 21.91
CA GLN A 76 -4.09 -3.19 21.33
C GLN A 76 -3.11 -2.78 22.45
N ILE A 77 -1.90 -3.36 22.44
CA ILE A 77 -0.86 -3.09 23.43
C ILE A 77 0.24 -2.23 22.79
N GLU A 78 0.16 -0.92 23.03
CA GLU A 78 1.03 0.11 22.43
C GLU A 78 2.52 -0.10 22.75
N GLY A 79 2.84 -0.56 23.96
CA GLY A 79 4.22 -0.86 24.40
C GLY A 79 4.86 -2.10 23.75
N GLY A 80 4.20 -2.72 22.77
CA GLY A 80 4.63 -3.96 22.13
C GLY A 80 4.14 -5.22 22.86
N SER A 81 3.89 -6.28 22.09
CA SER A 81 3.45 -7.59 22.61
C SER A 81 3.80 -8.72 21.64
N CYS A 82 3.64 -9.96 22.10
CA CYS A 82 3.82 -11.17 21.31
C CYS A 82 2.46 -11.87 21.16
N ASN A 83 2.05 -12.16 19.92
CA ASN A 83 0.84 -12.92 19.66
C ASN A 83 1.15 -14.41 19.52
N GLY A 84 0.52 -15.24 20.36
CA GLY A 84 0.63 -16.71 20.31
C GLY A 84 -0.42 -17.39 19.43
N ILE A 85 -1.38 -16.64 18.86
CA ILE A 85 -2.38 -17.19 17.94
C ILE A 85 -1.71 -17.61 16.63
N VAL A 86 -2.02 -18.83 16.17
CA VAL A 86 -1.50 -19.35 14.90
C VAL A 86 -1.97 -18.51 13.72
N MET A 87 -1.10 -18.36 12.71
CA MET A 87 -1.33 -17.50 11.55
C MET A 87 -2.63 -17.82 10.77
N GLY A 88 -2.97 -19.10 10.64
CA GLY A 88 -4.20 -19.57 10.01
C GLY A 88 -4.04 -20.05 8.57
N ASP A 89 -5.19 -20.21 7.90
CA ASP A 89 -5.28 -20.81 6.57
C ASP A 89 -4.67 -19.90 5.49
N ILE A 90 -3.96 -20.51 4.54
CA ILE A 90 -3.30 -19.80 3.43
C ILE A 90 -4.01 -20.11 2.11
N PRO A 91 -4.43 -19.08 1.32
CA PRO A 91 -5.18 -19.30 0.08
C PRO A 91 -4.30 -19.90 -1.04
N SER A 92 -4.94 -20.39 -2.10
CA SER A 92 -4.22 -20.84 -3.30
C SER A 92 -3.50 -19.69 -4.02
N LYS A 93 -2.48 -19.98 -4.84
CA LYS A 93 -1.80 -18.95 -5.67
C LYS A 93 -2.75 -18.24 -6.63
N ASN A 94 -3.83 -18.90 -7.06
CA ASN A 94 -4.86 -18.31 -7.92
C ASN A 94 -5.87 -17.45 -7.11
N SER A 95 -5.98 -17.72 -5.81
CA SER A 95 -6.87 -17.06 -4.85
C SER A 95 -6.15 -15.98 -4.03
N MET A 96 -5.00 -15.47 -4.47
CA MET A 96 -4.31 -14.38 -3.77
C MET A 96 -5.11 -13.07 -3.88
N VAL A 97 -5.31 -12.41 -2.73
CA VAL A 97 -5.95 -11.09 -2.64
C VAL A 97 -5.14 -10.06 -3.42
N ALA A 98 -5.82 -9.16 -4.10
CA ALA A 98 -5.23 -7.92 -4.58
C ALA A 98 -6.27 -6.79 -4.62
N SER A 99 -5.85 -5.59 -4.23
CA SER A 99 -6.64 -4.36 -4.25
C SER A 99 -6.04 -3.36 -5.25
N ILE A 100 -6.85 -2.42 -5.73
CA ILE A 100 -6.45 -1.33 -6.64
C ILE A 100 -7.31 -0.09 -6.38
N ILE A 101 -6.71 1.09 -6.22
CA ILE A 101 -7.41 2.33 -5.94
C ILE A 101 -7.90 2.94 -7.26
N THR A 102 -9.20 3.24 -7.36
CA THR A 102 -9.83 3.82 -8.55
C THR A 102 -9.99 5.34 -8.45
N PHE A 103 -10.08 5.88 -7.24
CA PHE A 103 -10.01 7.32 -6.94
C PHE A 103 -9.51 7.58 -5.51
N PRO A 104 -8.66 8.60 -5.26
CA PRO A 104 -8.01 9.49 -6.24
C PRO A 104 -6.96 8.80 -7.13
N LYS A 105 -6.74 9.38 -8.32
CA LYS A 105 -5.77 8.87 -9.31
C LYS A 105 -4.44 9.60 -9.19
N THR A 106 -3.34 8.86 -9.25
CA THR A 106 -2.00 9.45 -9.35
C THR A 106 -1.89 10.22 -10.67
N GLY A 107 -1.55 11.51 -10.59
CA GLY A 107 -1.49 12.41 -11.75
C GLY A 107 -2.86 12.82 -12.33
N GLY A 108 -3.96 12.62 -11.60
CA GLY A 108 -5.25 13.23 -11.94
C GLY A 108 -5.36 14.68 -11.46
N ASP A 109 -6.48 15.34 -11.77
CA ASP A 109 -6.82 16.65 -11.19
C ASP A 109 -6.87 16.57 -9.65
N PRO A 110 -6.35 17.57 -8.92
CA PRO A 110 -6.41 17.60 -7.47
C PRO A 110 -7.83 17.59 -6.92
N ILE A 111 -7.99 16.99 -5.74
CA ILE A 111 -9.23 17.11 -4.97
C ILE A 111 -9.36 18.54 -4.46
N LYS A 112 -10.60 19.04 -4.38
CA LYS A 112 -10.86 20.37 -3.82
C LYS A 112 -10.71 20.34 -2.29
N ALA A 113 -9.94 21.29 -1.75
CA ALA A 113 -9.68 21.40 -0.32
C ALA A 113 -10.96 21.63 0.51
N ASN A 114 -11.02 20.98 1.67
CA ASN A 114 -12.08 21.08 2.68
C ASN A 114 -13.50 20.80 2.13
N GLN A 115 -13.64 19.82 1.24
CA GLN A 115 -14.91 19.36 0.66
C GLN A 115 -14.98 17.83 0.67
N ASP A 116 -16.16 17.28 0.97
CA ASP A 116 -16.43 15.84 0.93
C ASP A 116 -16.05 15.20 -0.41
N PHE A 117 -15.37 14.06 -0.37
CA PHE A 117 -15.09 13.21 -1.52
C PHE A 117 -15.08 11.72 -1.14
N ASP A 118 -15.36 10.84 -2.10
CA ASP A 118 -15.31 9.40 -1.91
C ASP A 118 -13.98 8.82 -2.39
N ILE A 119 -13.23 8.18 -1.48
CA ILE A 119 -12.20 7.23 -1.87
C ILE A 119 -12.91 6.00 -2.45
N THR A 120 -12.48 5.53 -3.62
CA THR A 120 -12.96 4.27 -4.20
C THR A 120 -11.80 3.36 -4.55
N LEU A 121 -11.99 2.07 -4.31
CA LEU A 121 -11.06 1.01 -4.67
C LEU A 121 -11.82 -0.25 -5.09
N LYS A 122 -11.14 -1.16 -5.77
CA LYS A 122 -11.63 -2.51 -6.04
C LYS A 122 -10.73 -3.53 -5.37
N THR A 123 -11.31 -4.62 -4.87
CA THR A 123 -10.58 -5.77 -4.36
C THR A 123 -11.07 -7.07 -5.02
N LYS A 124 -10.21 -8.08 -5.08
CA LYS A 124 -10.52 -9.42 -5.59
C LYS A 124 -9.96 -10.50 -4.67
N ASN A 125 -10.55 -11.69 -4.75
CA ASN A 125 -10.15 -12.89 -3.99
C ASN A 125 -10.26 -12.74 -2.46
N LEU A 126 -11.06 -11.77 -1.98
CA LEU A 126 -11.32 -11.47 -0.58
C LEU A 126 -12.84 -11.53 -0.33
N VAL A 127 -13.28 -12.36 0.62
CA VAL A 127 -14.65 -12.35 1.14
C VAL A 127 -14.76 -11.19 2.13
N THR A 128 -15.20 -10.06 1.59
CA THR A 128 -15.32 -8.77 2.29
C THR A 128 -16.51 -8.72 3.25
N GLY A 129 -16.52 -7.70 4.11
CA GLY A 129 -17.56 -7.47 5.11
C GLY A 129 -17.39 -8.27 6.41
N SER A 130 -16.18 -8.76 6.71
CA SER A 130 -15.86 -9.47 7.95
C SER A 130 -14.80 -8.70 8.76
N PHE A 131 -15.27 -8.00 9.78
CA PHE A 131 -14.49 -7.19 10.73
C PHE A 131 -14.90 -7.62 12.14
N THR A 132 -13.94 -7.95 13.02
CA THR A 132 -14.19 -8.18 14.44
C THR A 132 -13.80 -6.96 15.29
N ASN A 133 -14.24 -6.93 16.56
CA ASN A 133 -13.97 -5.82 17.47
C ASN A 133 -12.46 -5.58 17.64
N ALA A 134 -11.98 -4.44 17.15
CA ALA A 134 -10.56 -4.11 17.10
C ALA A 134 -9.92 -3.89 18.47
N GLN A 135 -10.70 -3.68 19.53
CA GLN A 135 -10.23 -3.42 20.90
C GLN A 135 -10.18 -4.68 21.77
N THR A 136 -11.02 -5.69 21.47
CA THR A 136 -11.16 -6.90 22.31
C THR A 136 -10.88 -8.23 21.59
N THR A 137 -10.71 -8.21 20.27
CA THR A 137 -10.42 -9.41 19.45
C THR A 137 -9.23 -9.20 18.49
N TYR A 138 -8.36 -8.24 18.81
CA TYR A 138 -7.23 -7.84 17.97
C TYR A 138 -6.22 -8.98 17.81
N TYR A 139 -6.03 -9.44 16.58
CA TYR A 139 -5.29 -10.64 16.18
C TYR A 139 -5.68 -11.92 16.97
N SER A 140 -6.87 -11.96 17.58
CA SER A 140 -7.26 -13.02 18.53
C SER A 140 -7.77 -14.31 17.88
N ALA A 141 -7.84 -14.37 16.56
CA ALA A 141 -8.21 -15.58 15.81
C ALA A 141 -7.38 -15.69 14.51
N PRO A 142 -7.08 -16.91 14.04
CA PRO A 142 -6.32 -17.15 12.81
C PRO A 142 -7.01 -16.61 11.55
N GLN A 143 -6.24 -16.45 10.46
CA GLN A 143 -6.81 -16.26 9.12
C GLN A 143 -7.66 -17.49 8.74
N GLN A 144 -8.79 -17.27 8.06
CA GLN A 144 -9.74 -18.29 7.62
C GLN A 144 -10.06 -18.13 6.13
N LEU A 145 -10.45 -19.23 5.47
CA LEU A 145 -10.89 -19.23 4.07
C LEU A 145 -12.38 -19.61 3.91
N GLU A 146 -13.07 -18.90 3.02
CA GLU A 146 -14.38 -19.30 2.49
C GLU A 146 -14.26 -19.44 0.96
N GLY A 147 -14.63 -20.60 0.41
CA GLY A 147 -14.44 -20.89 -1.01
C GLY A 147 -12.97 -20.83 -1.50
N GLY A 148 -12.00 -20.91 -0.59
CA GLY A 148 -10.57 -20.76 -0.87
C GLY A 148 -10.09 -19.30 -1.02
N GLN A 149 -10.95 -18.32 -0.70
CA GLN A 149 -10.63 -16.89 -0.59
C GLN A 149 -10.54 -16.50 0.89
N ILE A 150 -9.74 -15.49 1.23
CA ILE A 150 -9.60 -15.04 2.64
C ILE A 150 -10.89 -14.36 3.10
N VAL A 151 -11.33 -14.63 4.32
CA VAL A 151 -12.44 -13.93 4.99
C VAL A 151 -11.90 -12.72 5.76
N GLY A 152 -12.44 -11.54 5.48
CA GLY A 152 -11.91 -10.31 6.08
C GLY A 152 -12.51 -9.00 5.56
N HIS A 153 -11.69 -7.95 5.57
CA HIS A 153 -12.07 -6.57 5.27
C HIS A 153 -10.86 -5.76 4.78
N THR A 154 -11.06 -4.48 4.47
CA THR A 154 -10.01 -3.58 3.95
C THR A 154 -10.00 -2.28 4.72
N HIS A 155 -8.82 -1.77 5.08
CA HIS A 155 -8.66 -0.39 5.57
C HIS A 155 -8.18 0.52 4.45
N VAL A 156 -8.46 1.81 4.57
CA VAL A 156 -7.79 2.87 3.82
C VAL A 156 -7.18 3.88 4.78
N THR A 157 -5.94 4.28 4.51
CA THR A 157 -5.20 5.29 5.29
C THR A 157 -4.66 6.35 4.36
N VAL A 158 -4.96 7.62 4.65
CA VAL A 158 -4.39 8.79 3.97
C VAL A 158 -3.37 9.44 4.90
N GLN A 159 -2.15 9.66 4.41
CA GLN A 159 -1.08 10.34 5.13
C GLN A 159 -0.61 11.56 4.34
N ALA A 160 -0.33 12.67 5.04
CA ALA A 160 0.25 13.86 4.43
C ALA A 160 1.73 13.64 4.05
N MET A 161 2.22 14.37 3.05
CA MET A 161 3.59 14.34 2.56
C MET A 161 4.10 15.76 2.29
N SER A 162 5.42 15.96 2.37
CA SER A 162 6.08 17.23 2.02
C SER A 162 6.05 17.55 0.52
N SER A 163 5.95 16.52 -0.34
CA SER A 163 5.77 16.63 -1.79
C SER A 163 5.08 15.37 -2.32
N LEU A 164 4.81 15.29 -3.63
CA LEU A 164 4.42 14.00 -4.25
C LEU A 164 5.54 12.96 -4.22
N ASN A 165 6.80 13.33 -3.98
CA ASN A 165 7.93 12.39 -3.91
C ASN A 165 8.85 12.76 -2.74
N PRO A 166 8.45 12.46 -1.49
CA PRO A 166 9.33 12.56 -0.34
C PRO A 166 10.42 11.49 -0.43
N ASP A 167 11.62 11.85 0.03
CA ASP A 167 12.80 10.99 0.15
C ASP A 167 12.90 10.30 1.52
N GLN A 168 12.23 10.86 2.54
CA GLN A 168 12.17 10.31 3.89
C GLN A 168 10.91 9.43 4.11
N PRO A 169 11.00 8.35 4.91
CA PRO A 169 9.83 7.58 5.34
C PRO A 169 8.82 8.43 6.12
N LEU A 170 7.52 8.15 5.93
CA LEU A 170 6.46 8.78 6.73
C LEU A 170 6.31 8.08 8.08
N ASP A 171 6.05 8.86 9.13
CA ASP A 171 5.67 8.35 10.45
C ASP A 171 4.36 7.55 10.35
N THR A 172 4.39 6.30 10.80
CA THR A 172 3.25 5.38 10.76
C THR A 172 2.19 5.66 11.83
N SER A 173 2.49 6.48 12.83
CA SER A 173 1.51 6.95 13.82
C SER A 173 0.61 8.07 13.30
N GLN A 174 1.00 8.75 12.22
CA GLN A 174 0.34 9.95 11.71
C GLN A 174 -0.50 9.65 10.47
N PHE A 175 -1.77 10.07 10.48
CA PHE A 175 -2.68 10.00 9.33
C PHE A 175 -3.59 11.23 9.30
N ALA A 176 -3.98 11.65 8.09
CA ALA A 176 -4.97 12.70 7.85
C ALA A 176 -6.40 12.13 7.74
N PHE A 177 -6.53 10.86 7.34
CA PHE A 177 -7.78 10.11 7.34
C PHE A 177 -7.51 8.61 7.51
N PHE A 178 -8.38 7.91 8.24
CA PHE A 178 -8.37 6.45 8.36
C PHE A 178 -9.81 5.92 8.33
N LYS A 179 -10.04 4.81 7.62
CA LYS A 179 -11.32 4.10 7.63
C LYS A 179 -11.10 2.60 7.45
N GLY A 180 -11.56 1.82 8.43
CA GLY A 180 -11.93 0.41 8.19
C GLY A 180 -13.21 0.37 7.36
N ILE A 181 -13.16 -0.25 6.18
CA ILE A 181 -14.32 -0.49 5.32
C ILE A 181 -14.86 -1.86 5.69
N ASN A 182 -15.90 -1.84 6.53
CA ASN A 182 -16.47 -3.02 7.17
C ASN A 182 -17.64 -3.61 6.36
N ASP A 183 -18.01 -2.96 5.27
CA ASP A 183 -19.08 -3.35 4.37
C ASP A 183 -18.65 -4.47 3.41
N LYS A 184 -19.62 -5.18 2.85
CA LYS A 184 -19.35 -6.06 1.70
C LYS A 184 -19.09 -5.23 0.47
N ALA A 185 -18.11 -5.65 -0.34
CA ALA A 185 -17.93 -5.10 -1.68
C ALA A 185 -19.21 -5.32 -2.51
N ASN A 186 -19.46 -4.40 -3.45
CA ASN A 186 -20.56 -4.55 -4.39
C ASN A 186 -20.33 -5.72 -5.37
N GLY A 187 -21.26 -5.94 -6.30
CA GLY A 187 -21.18 -7.01 -7.30
C GLY A 187 -20.00 -6.93 -8.30
N ASP A 188 -19.20 -5.86 -8.29
CA ASP A 188 -18.01 -5.72 -9.14
C ASP A 188 -16.70 -5.46 -8.35
N GLY A 189 -16.70 -5.83 -7.06
CA GLY A 189 -15.55 -5.81 -6.16
C GLY A 189 -15.21 -4.43 -5.59
N THR A 190 -16.05 -3.42 -5.82
CA THR A 190 -15.83 -2.03 -5.39
C THR A 190 -16.16 -1.84 -3.90
N LEU A 191 -15.28 -1.09 -3.22
CA LEU A 191 -15.41 -0.59 -1.85
C LEU A 191 -15.23 0.94 -1.86
N THR A 192 -15.94 1.63 -0.97
CA THR A 192 -15.98 3.11 -0.90
C THR A 192 -15.75 3.59 0.53
N ALA A 193 -15.06 4.73 0.68
CA ALA A 193 -14.90 5.43 1.96
C ALA A 193 -15.01 6.95 1.76
N THR A 194 -16.09 7.55 2.27
CA THR A 194 -16.30 9.00 2.24
C THR A 194 -15.39 9.73 3.22
N VAL A 195 -14.68 10.74 2.75
CA VAL A 195 -13.83 11.64 3.53
C VAL A 195 -14.62 12.91 3.83
N THR A 196 -15.52 12.83 4.82
CA THR A 196 -16.38 13.95 5.21
C THR A 196 -15.58 15.13 5.79
N GLY A 197 -15.89 16.34 5.33
CA GLY A 197 -15.08 17.54 5.56
C GLY A 197 -13.87 17.66 4.62
N GLY A 198 -13.54 16.62 3.86
CA GLY A 198 -12.40 16.60 2.94
C GLY A 198 -11.04 16.59 3.61
N LEU A 199 -10.06 17.19 2.93
CA LEU A 199 -8.68 17.36 3.41
C LEU A 199 -8.22 18.80 3.17
N PRO A 200 -7.27 19.33 3.96
CA PRO A 200 -6.63 20.61 3.67
C PRO A 200 -5.74 20.53 2.42
N VAL A 201 -5.32 21.69 1.90
CA VAL A 201 -4.35 21.80 0.79
C VAL A 201 -3.05 21.07 1.13
N GLY A 202 -2.53 20.28 0.20
CA GLY A 202 -1.27 19.56 0.38
C GLY A 202 -1.12 18.33 -0.52
N PHE A 203 -0.06 17.55 -0.29
CA PHE A 203 0.22 16.30 -0.97
C PHE A 203 -0.05 15.12 -0.05
N PHE A 204 -0.65 14.05 -0.58
CA PHE A 204 -1.12 12.92 0.22
C PHE A 204 -0.81 11.58 -0.44
N ARG A 205 -0.46 10.59 0.39
CA ARG A 205 -0.43 9.17 0.04
C ARG A 205 -1.67 8.51 0.60
N LEU A 206 -2.46 7.85 -0.25
CA LEU A 206 -3.50 6.92 0.16
C LEU A 206 -3.00 5.50 -0.10
N CYS A 207 -3.08 4.62 0.88
CA CYS A 207 -2.84 3.18 0.72
C CYS A 207 -4.03 2.35 1.23
N THR A 208 -4.21 1.16 0.67
CA THR A 208 -5.08 0.11 1.24
C THR A 208 -4.31 -0.74 2.26
N LEU A 209 -5.04 -1.42 3.15
CA LEU A 209 -4.54 -2.57 3.92
C LEU A 209 -5.59 -3.68 3.88
N SER A 210 -5.26 -4.77 3.21
CA SER A 210 -6.10 -5.95 3.07
C SER A 210 -5.90 -6.86 4.28
N SER A 211 -6.98 -7.16 4.99
CA SER A 211 -6.93 -7.72 6.34
C SER A 211 -7.86 -8.92 6.48
N ALA A 212 -7.47 -9.90 7.29
CA ALA A 212 -8.38 -10.96 7.74
C ALA A 212 -9.32 -10.43 8.85
N SER A 213 -10.36 -11.19 9.21
CA SER A 213 -11.41 -10.76 10.14
C SER A 213 -10.91 -10.09 11.44
N ASN A 214 -9.82 -10.61 12.02
CA ASN A 214 -9.26 -10.18 13.30
C ASN A 214 -8.08 -9.18 13.16
N HIS A 215 -8.02 -8.42 12.06
CA HIS A 215 -7.09 -7.31 11.77
C HIS A 215 -5.71 -7.69 11.26
N GLN A 216 -5.29 -8.96 11.29
CA GLN A 216 -3.98 -9.35 10.75
C GLN A 216 -3.90 -9.13 9.22
N PRO A 217 -2.81 -8.55 8.69
CA PRO A 217 -2.60 -8.42 7.24
C PRO A 217 -2.66 -9.77 6.52
N VAL A 218 -3.19 -9.78 5.29
CA VAL A 218 -3.44 -11.04 4.55
C VAL A 218 -2.18 -11.86 4.29
N LEU A 219 -2.23 -13.14 4.68
CA LEU A 219 -1.14 -14.09 4.53
C LEU A 219 -1.32 -14.88 3.23
N LEU A 220 -0.27 -14.92 2.40
CA LEU A 220 -0.33 -15.36 1.00
C LEU A 220 0.77 -16.40 0.66
N PRO A 221 0.51 -17.37 -0.23
CA PRO A 221 1.24 -18.64 -0.35
C PRO A 221 2.64 -18.60 -0.97
N VAL A 222 3.06 -17.49 -1.59
CA VAL A 222 4.35 -17.42 -2.30
C VAL A 222 5.04 -16.08 -2.04
N ALA A 223 6.36 -16.11 -1.83
CA ALA A 223 7.16 -14.89 -1.63
C ALA A 223 7.26 -14.04 -2.91
N GLN A 224 7.46 -14.69 -4.07
CA GLN A 224 7.46 -14.03 -5.38
C GLN A 224 6.02 -13.73 -5.83
N ARG A 225 5.52 -12.56 -5.43
CA ARG A 225 4.20 -12.01 -5.78
C ARG A 225 4.25 -10.48 -5.84
N GLY A 226 3.22 -9.87 -6.44
CA GLY A 226 2.91 -8.47 -6.22
C GLY A 226 2.33 -8.23 -4.82
N SER A 227 2.22 -6.96 -4.43
CA SER A 227 1.50 -6.56 -3.22
C SER A 227 0.02 -7.00 -3.27
N SER A 228 -0.55 -7.33 -2.10
CA SER A 228 -2.01 -7.41 -1.91
C SER A 228 -2.68 -6.05 -1.99
N ASP A 229 -1.91 -4.99 -1.77
CA ASP A 229 -2.38 -3.66 -1.46
C ASP A 229 -1.75 -2.60 -2.36
N ASP A 230 -2.53 -1.55 -2.62
CA ASP A 230 -2.18 -0.48 -3.54
C ASP A 230 -1.94 0.83 -2.79
N CYS A 231 -1.13 1.71 -3.38
CA CYS A 231 -0.82 3.03 -2.87
C CYS A 231 -0.81 4.07 -4.00
N THR A 232 -1.74 5.02 -3.97
CA THR A 232 -1.82 6.16 -4.88
C THR A 232 -1.27 7.42 -4.19
N LYS A 233 -0.80 8.40 -4.97
CA LYS A 233 -0.40 9.72 -4.47
C LYS A 233 -1.20 10.81 -5.18
N PHE A 234 -1.68 11.81 -4.43
CA PHE A 234 -2.53 12.86 -4.97
C PHE A 234 -2.26 14.21 -4.30
N GLU A 235 -2.74 15.27 -4.95
CA GLU A 235 -2.74 16.64 -4.47
C GLU A 235 -4.16 17.05 -4.06
N VAL A 236 -4.25 17.96 -3.09
CA VAL A 236 -5.47 18.67 -2.71
C VAL A 236 -5.20 20.17 -2.85
N SER A 237 -6.07 20.90 -3.55
CA SER A 237 -5.90 22.34 -3.80
C SER A 237 -7.21 23.12 -3.66
N ASN A 238 -7.13 24.45 -3.48
CA ASN A 238 -8.32 25.28 -3.24
C ASN A 238 -9.36 25.23 -4.38
N ASP A 239 -8.90 25.09 -5.63
CA ASP A 239 -9.73 25.18 -6.83
C ASP A 239 -9.99 23.82 -7.50
N GLY A 240 -9.47 22.72 -6.96
CA GLY A 240 -9.54 21.40 -7.60
C GLY A 240 -8.75 21.33 -8.92
N LYS A 241 -7.66 22.09 -9.02
CA LYS A 241 -6.76 22.16 -10.17
C LYS A 241 -5.31 22.06 -9.70
N ALA A 242 -4.46 21.47 -10.54
CA ALA A 242 -3.02 21.35 -10.25
C ALA A 242 -2.44 22.70 -9.84
N SER A 243 -1.59 22.74 -8.82
CA SER A 243 -0.75 23.89 -8.53
C SER A 243 0.24 24.09 -9.68
N GLY A 244 -0.23 24.77 -10.73
CA GLY A 244 0.61 25.22 -11.84
C GLY A 244 1.78 25.99 -11.24
N GLN A 245 2.99 25.47 -11.50
CA GLN A 245 4.22 25.86 -10.82
C GLN A 245 4.38 27.39 -10.81
N ALA A 246 4.09 27.99 -9.66
CA ALA A 246 3.72 29.40 -9.61
C ALA A 246 4.90 30.29 -10.01
N GLY A 247 4.79 30.91 -11.19
CA GLY A 247 5.58 32.10 -11.50
C GLY A 247 5.33 33.12 -10.40
N ALA A 248 6.40 33.71 -9.87
CA ALA A 248 6.33 34.60 -8.72
C ALA A 248 5.72 35.96 -9.12
N ASP A 249 4.40 36.00 -9.24
CA ASP A 249 3.65 37.23 -9.46
C ASP A 249 3.51 37.97 -8.13
N SER A 250 4.00 39.20 -8.07
CA SER A 250 4.20 39.93 -6.82
C SER A 250 2.90 40.42 -6.22
N VAL A 251 2.71 40.21 -4.90
CA VAL A 251 1.58 40.75 -4.15
C VAL A 251 1.72 42.27 -4.00
N GLU A 252 1.20 43.02 -4.95
CA GLU A 252 0.92 44.45 -4.78
C GLU A 252 -0.27 44.63 -3.83
N ASP A 253 0.00 44.97 -2.56
CA ASP A 253 -1.03 45.48 -1.66
C ASP A 253 -1.63 46.78 -2.23
N LYS A 254 -2.96 46.81 -2.34
CA LYS A 254 -3.75 47.97 -2.79
C LYS A 254 -4.71 48.43 -1.71
N SER A 255 -4.18 48.65 -0.51
CA SER A 255 -4.85 49.44 0.51
C SER A 255 -5.13 50.87 -0.01
N ASN A 256 -6.39 51.32 0.14
CA ASN A 256 -6.91 52.55 -0.47
C ASN A 256 -7.62 53.40 0.58
N THR A 257 -6.91 54.40 1.12
CA THR A 257 -7.48 55.42 2.01
C THR A 257 -6.98 56.80 1.58
N LYS A 258 -7.89 57.77 1.52
CA LYS A 258 -7.62 59.13 1.02
C LYS A 258 -7.29 60.14 2.11
N ASN A 259 -6.67 61.24 1.67
CA ASN A 259 -6.63 62.57 2.29
C ASN A 259 -5.77 62.77 3.56
N GLN A 260 -4.71 63.57 3.41
CA GLN A 260 -4.72 64.93 3.96
C GLN A 260 -3.88 65.87 3.07
N LYS A 261 -3.85 67.17 3.39
CA LYS A 261 -3.23 68.26 2.60
C LYS A 261 -2.07 68.92 3.37
N GLU A 262 -1.38 69.83 2.67
CA GLU A 262 -0.47 70.88 3.16
C GLU A 262 0.98 70.41 3.43
N GLY A 263 2.02 71.14 2.99
CA GLY A 263 2.01 72.33 2.13
C GLY A 263 3.40 72.91 1.81
N ALA A 264 3.39 73.96 0.96
CA ALA A 264 4.45 74.97 0.71
C ALA A 264 5.85 74.57 0.16
N SER A 265 6.17 75.13 -1.03
CA SER A 265 7.45 75.75 -1.44
C SER A 265 8.78 74.94 -1.39
N ASN A 266 9.69 75.04 -2.37
CA ASN A 266 10.22 76.27 -2.98
C ASN A 266 10.72 76.04 -4.43
N SER A 267 11.28 77.08 -5.07
CA SER A 267 11.53 77.18 -6.52
C SER A 267 13.01 77.26 -6.95
N LYS A 268 13.28 76.78 -8.18
CA LYS A 268 14.21 77.27 -9.24
C LYS A 268 14.75 76.09 -10.08
N SER A 269 15.34 76.24 -11.27
CA SER A 269 15.17 77.13 -12.45
C SER A 269 16.39 76.86 -13.38
N GLN A 270 16.29 77.15 -14.69
CA GLN A 270 17.36 77.06 -15.71
C GLN A 270 17.79 75.61 -16.05
N LYS A 271 17.84 75.09 -17.29
CA LYS A 271 17.84 75.60 -18.69
C LYS A 271 19.21 76.07 -19.23
N GLU A 272 19.48 75.70 -20.49
CA GLU A 272 20.63 76.08 -21.37
C GLU A 272 22.01 75.50 -20.98
N ASP A 273 22.92 75.16 -21.92
CA ASP A 273 22.80 74.82 -23.36
C ASP A 273 24.12 74.14 -23.86
N ALA A 274 24.13 73.59 -25.09
CA ALA A 274 25.28 73.47 -26.02
C ALA A 274 26.59 72.73 -25.58
N SER A 275 27.45 72.18 -26.46
CA SER A 275 27.39 71.72 -27.87
C SER A 275 28.72 71.01 -28.23
N ASN A 276 28.88 70.56 -29.49
CA ASN A 276 30.16 70.30 -30.19
C ASN A 276 30.98 69.04 -29.81
N ASP A 277 31.72 68.37 -30.72
CA ASP A 277 31.73 68.38 -32.21
C ASP A 277 32.50 67.13 -32.73
N LYS A 278 32.44 66.86 -34.04
CA LYS A 278 33.28 65.94 -34.87
C LYS A 278 32.94 64.45 -34.79
N SER A 279 32.31 63.83 -35.79
CA SER A 279 32.70 63.57 -37.21
C SER A 279 33.66 62.38 -37.37
N GLU A 280 33.53 61.47 -38.35
CA GLU A 280 32.87 61.58 -39.66
C GLU A 280 32.54 60.21 -40.32
N LYS A 281 31.61 60.17 -41.31
CA LYS A 281 31.53 59.34 -42.57
C LYS A 281 32.41 58.05 -42.66
N LYS A 282 32.05 56.84 -43.17
CA LYS A 282 31.10 56.25 -44.19
C LYS A 282 30.78 54.78 -43.75
N GLY A 283 29.91 53.95 -44.33
CA GLY A 283 28.88 54.10 -45.39
C GLY A 283 28.96 53.09 -46.57
N LYS A 284 27.88 52.29 -46.82
CA LYS A 284 27.64 51.28 -47.92
C LYS A 284 28.33 49.89 -47.78
N ALA A 285 27.83 48.76 -48.33
CA ALA A 285 26.48 48.34 -48.78
C ALA A 285 26.39 46.81 -49.11
N LYS A 286 25.15 46.26 -49.16
CA LYS A 286 24.64 45.08 -49.93
C LYS A 286 25.33 43.68 -49.88
N ALA A 287 24.59 42.73 -49.28
CA ALA A 287 23.98 41.52 -49.89
C ALA A 287 24.78 40.27 -50.40
N ASP A 288 24.23 39.10 -50.01
CA ASP A 288 24.13 37.80 -50.71
C ASP A 288 25.33 36.83 -50.90
N LYS A 289 25.17 35.66 -50.24
CA LYS A 289 25.46 34.26 -50.68
C LYS A 289 26.90 33.71 -50.79
N LYS A 290 27.06 32.49 -50.19
CA LYS A 290 27.81 31.30 -50.67
C LYS A 290 29.36 31.41 -50.70
N ASP A 291 30.15 30.32 -50.60
CA ASP A 291 29.93 28.86 -50.40
C ASP A 291 31.11 28.29 -49.53
N ASP A 292 31.33 26.95 -49.56
CA ASP A 292 32.60 26.22 -49.31
C ASP A 292 33.10 26.05 -47.83
N ASP A 293 33.84 24.99 -47.41
CA ASP A 293 33.91 23.50 -47.67
C ASP A 293 35.12 22.91 -46.84
N ASP A 294 35.32 21.63 -46.47
CA ASP A 294 34.41 20.52 -46.10
C ASP A 294 35.11 19.47 -45.15
N ASP A 295 36.29 18.90 -45.54
CA ASP A 295 37.19 17.92 -44.85
C ASP A 295 36.65 17.17 -43.58
N ASP A 296 36.26 15.88 -43.55
CA ASP A 296 36.62 14.60 -44.24
C ASP A 296 37.70 13.74 -43.51
N GLU A 297 37.26 12.67 -42.83
CA GLU A 297 38.06 11.45 -42.69
C GLU A 297 37.18 10.17 -42.76
N LYS A 298 37.77 9.06 -43.25
CA LYS A 298 37.11 7.83 -43.72
C LYS A 298 37.33 6.68 -42.71
N ASP A 299 36.73 5.48 -42.76
CA ASP A 299 36.15 4.65 -43.83
C ASP A 299 34.85 3.96 -43.31
N GLY A 300 33.97 3.32 -44.09
CA GLY A 300 34.12 2.62 -45.36
C GLY A 300 33.42 1.25 -45.27
N LYS A 301 32.10 1.21 -45.05
CA LYS A 301 31.08 1.12 -46.13
C LYS A 301 31.09 -0.21 -46.90
N LYS A 302 29.98 -0.98 -46.81
CA LYS A 302 29.26 -1.55 -47.97
C LYS A 302 27.95 -2.29 -47.62
N ASP A 303 26.97 -2.07 -48.50
CA ASP A 303 25.94 -2.98 -49.04
C ASP A 303 25.19 -3.96 -48.10
N GLY A 304 23.85 -3.98 -48.00
CA GLY A 304 22.81 -3.22 -48.71
C GLY A 304 21.91 -4.09 -49.61
N LYS A 305 20.73 -4.48 -49.09
CA LYS A 305 19.54 -4.82 -49.90
C LYS A 305 18.26 -4.81 -49.07
N ASN A 306 17.21 -4.21 -49.63
CA ASN A 306 15.92 -3.99 -48.98
C ASN A 306 14.96 -5.17 -49.25
N LYS A 307 14.21 -5.62 -48.22
CA LYS A 307 12.98 -6.45 -48.40
C LYS A 307 12.14 -6.54 -47.12
N LEU A 308 10.92 -6.01 -47.17
CA LEU A 308 9.92 -6.22 -46.12
C LEU A 308 9.36 -7.65 -46.17
N ARG A 309 9.18 -8.29 -45.01
CA ARG A 309 8.02 -9.17 -44.76
C ARG A 309 7.68 -9.30 -43.27
N ARG A 310 6.46 -9.77 -42.98
CA ARG A 310 5.76 -9.64 -41.69
C ARG A 310 5.97 -10.84 -40.73
N ARG A 311 5.70 -10.54 -39.45
CA ARG A 311 5.05 -11.37 -38.38
C ARG A 311 5.91 -12.24 -37.45
N ARG A 312 5.33 -12.39 -36.24
CA ARG A 312 5.68 -13.25 -35.09
C ARG A 312 6.94 -12.85 -34.30
N PHE A 313 6.71 -12.06 -33.26
CA PHE A 313 7.47 -12.26 -32.02
C PHE A 313 7.14 -13.66 -31.46
N HIS A 314 8.17 -14.43 -31.17
CA HIS A 314 8.17 -15.38 -30.06
C HIS A 314 9.23 -14.88 -29.08
N ARG A 315 8.87 -14.79 -27.80
CA ARG A 315 9.84 -14.70 -26.70
C ARG A 315 9.48 -15.77 -25.69
N ASN A 316 10.22 -16.88 -25.75
CA ASN A 316 10.45 -17.72 -24.59
C ASN A 316 11.61 -17.12 -23.78
N PHE A 317 11.87 -17.74 -22.64
CA PHE A 317 12.75 -17.37 -21.51
C PHE A 317 12.05 -16.48 -20.47
N VAL A 318 11.84 -16.91 -19.21
CA VAL A 318 12.70 -17.66 -18.23
C VAL A 318 13.76 -16.71 -17.64
N LEU A 319 13.88 -16.56 -16.32
CA LEU A 319 13.12 -17.18 -15.21
C LEU A 319 11.93 -16.33 -14.74
#